data_AF-A0A1D2JI08-F1
#
_entry.id   AF-A0A1D2JI08-F1
#
_cell.length_a   1.000
_cell.length_b   1.000
_cell.length_c   1.000
_cell.angle_alpha   90.00
_cell.angle_beta   90.00
_cell.angle_gamma   90.00
#
_symmetry.space_group_name_H-M   'P 1'
#
loop_
_entity.id
_entity.type
_entity.pdbx_description
1 polymer ?
#
loop_
_entity_poly.entity_id
_entity_poly.type
_entity_poly.pdbx_seq_one_letter_code
_entity_poly.pdbx_strand_id
1 'polypeptide(L)'
;MIRGQQHNGQPLSDLDSNQRVNYEVIEGSVVGILVPRCLAGVLVAGHHLHFLSSDCKRGHGLGLSVDNAMIGMAMYECQEDQINFRCALKYDD
;
A
#
# COMPACT_ATOMS: atom_id res chain seq x y z
N MET A 1 9.43 -4.13 0.74
CA MET A 1 8.48 -4.86 1.63
C MET A 1 8.54 -4.32 3.04
N ILE A 2 7.38 -4.02 3.64
CA ILE A 2 7.28 -3.64 5.06
C ILE A 2 7.60 -4.87 5.93
N ARG A 3 8.35 -4.69 7.01
CA ARG A 3 8.67 -5.76 7.96
C ARG A 3 7.50 -6.04 8.90
N GLY A 4 7.42 -7.27 9.42
CA GLY A 4 6.45 -7.60 10.46
C GLY A 4 6.73 -6.86 11.77
N GLN A 5 5.66 -6.57 12.53
CA GLN A 5 5.75 -6.04 13.88
C GLN A 5 6.57 -6.98 14.79
N GLN A 6 7.40 -6.40 15.67
CA GLN A 6 8.28 -7.13 16.58
C GLN A 6 7.67 -7.30 17.97
N HIS A 7 6.69 -6.49 18.32
CA HIS A 7 5.93 -6.59 19.57
C HIS A 7 4.47 -6.18 19.33
N ASN A 8 3.60 -6.59 20.26
CA ASN A 8 2.18 -6.28 20.18
C ASN A 8 1.97 -4.75 20.17
N GLY A 9 1.08 -4.28 19.29
CA GLY A 9 0.72 -2.87 19.18
C GLY A 9 1.81 -1.96 18.64
N GLN A 10 2.90 -2.48 18.05
CA GLN A 10 3.93 -1.63 17.45
C GLN A 10 3.33 -0.75 16.34
N PRO A 11 3.44 0.59 16.42
CA PRO A 11 2.96 1.48 15.37
C PRO A 11 3.60 1.15 14.01
N LEU A 12 2.82 1.20 12.93
CA LEU A 12 3.33 0.96 11.57
C LEU A 12 4.37 2.02 11.17
N SER A 13 4.23 3.25 11.68
CA SER A 13 5.22 4.33 11.54
C SER A 13 6.62 3.95 12.04
N ASP A 14 6.69 3.06 13.02
CA ASP A 14 7.96 2.69 13.67
C ASP A 14 8.69 1.60 12.87
N LEU A 15 8.00 0.97 11.90
CA LEU A 15 8.56 -0.05 11.02
C LEU A 15 9.31 0.53 9.81
N ASP A 16 9.04 1.80 9.49
CA ASP A 16 9.52 2.47 8.27
C ASP A 16 11.00 2.85 8.34
N SER A 17 11.50 3.20 9.54
CA SER A 17 12.90 3.67 9.76
C SER A 17 13.99 2.68 9.33
N ASN A 18 13.65 1.43 9.02
CA ASN A 18 14.57 0.37 8.60
C ASN A 18 14.28 -0.21 7.19
N GLN A 19 13.37 0.39 6.41
CA GLN A 19 13.17 -0.02 5.02
C GLN A 19 14.33 0.45 4.14
N ARG A 20 15.22 -0.49 3.79
CA ARG A 20 16.25 -0.26 2.77
C ARG A 20 15.63 -0.31 1.38
N VAL A 21 15.89 0.71 0.57
CA VAL A 21 15.43 0.79 -0.82
C VAL A 21 16.67 0.70 -1.72
N ASN A 22 16.72 -0.34 -2.54
CA ASN A 22 17.68 -0.43 -3.63
C ASN A 22 16.91 -0.31 -4.94
N TYR A 23 17.41 0.53 -5.85
CA TYR A 23 16.90 0.60 -7.21
C TYR A 23 17.62 -0.44 -8.06
N GLU A 24 16.84 -1.28 -8.73
CA GLU A 24 17.35 -2.26 -9.68
C GLU A 24 16.47 -2.20 -10.93
N VAL A 25 17.09 -2.40 -12.10
CA VAL A 25 16.36 -2.54 -13.36
C VAL A 25 15.77 -3.95 -13.38
N ILE A 26 14.45 -4.05 -13.30
CA ILE A 26 13.74 -5.33 -13.26
C ILE A 26 12.41 -5.25 -14.01
N GLU A 27 12.08 -6.33 -14.71
CA GLU A 27 10.79 -6.52 -15.38
C GLU A 27 9.72 -7.01 -14.39
N GLY A 28 8.49 -6.53 -14.55
CA GLY A 28 7.37 -6.96 -13.74
C GLY A 28 6.10 -6.17 -14.02
N SER A 29 5.13 -6.35 -13.13
CA SER A 29 3.83 -5.67 -13.20
C SER A 29 3.64 -4.72 -12.02
N VAL A 30 3.01 -3.59 -12.28
CA VAL A 30 2.56 -2.63 -11.26
C VAL A 30 1.04 -2.64 -11.23
N VAL A 31 0.45 -2.82 -10.05
CA VAL A 31 -0.99 -2.87 -9.85
C VAL A 31 -1.35 -2.03 -8.65
N GLY A 32 -2.42 -1.27 -8.74
CA GLY A 32 -2.88 -0.46 -7.62
C GLY A 32 -4.15 0.30 -7.93
N ILE A 33 -4.49 1.21 -7.03
CA ILE A 33 -5.72 2.00 -7.09
C ILE A 33 -5.40 3.49 -6.94
N LEU A 34 -6.21 4.31 -7.60
CA LEU A 34 -6.22 5.76 -7.41
C LEU A 34 -7.35 6.11 -6.44
N VAL A 35 -6.99 6.59 -5.26
CA VAL A 35 -7.93 6.85 -4.16
C VAL A 35 -8.22 8.35 -4.06
N PRO A 36 -9.50 8.77 -4.02
CA PRO A 36 -9.86 10.18 -3.82
C PRO A 36 -9.50 10.65 -2.41
N ARG A 37 -9.16 11.94 -2.27
CA ARG A 37 -8.72 12.52 -1.00
C ARG A 37 -9.72 12.40 0.15
N CYS A 38 -11.02 12.35 -0.15
CA CYS A 38 -12.06 12.21 0.88
C CYS A 38 -12.02 10.86 1.61
N LEU A 39 -11.28 9.86 1.10
CA LEU A 39 -11.09 8.56 1.74
C LEU A 39 -9.74 8.44 2.48
N ALA A 40 -8.99 9.55 2.63
CA ALA A 40 -7.74 9.55 3.36
C ALA A 40 -7.94 9.11 4.83
N GLY A 41 -7.13 8.15 5.28
CA GLY A 41 -7.18 7.61 6.65
C GLY A 41 -7.93 6.29 6.76
N VAL A 42 -8.88 6.01 5.87
CA VAL A 42 -9.40 4.65 5.63
C VAL A 42 -8.49 3.94 4.62
N LEU A 43 -8.11 4.67 3.58
CA LEU A 43 -7.17 4.24 2.54
C LEU A 43 -6.00 5.23 2.43
N VAL A 44 -5.02 4.89 1.61
CA VAL A 44 -3.93 5.80 1.20
C VAL A 44 -4.42 6.64 0.02
N ALA A 45 -4.64 7.93 0.24
CA ALA A 45 -5.08 8.84 -0.81
C ALA A 45 -4.02 9.00 -1.93
N GLY A 46 -4.48 9.17 -3.17
CA GLY A 46 -3.61 9.22 -4.34
C GLY A 46 -3.33 7.83 -4.93
N HIS A 47 -2.17 7.66 -5.55
CA HIS A 47 -1.77 6.38 -6.15
C HIS A 47 -1.20 5.45 -5.08
N HIS A 48 -1.95 4.39 -4.75
CA HIS A 48 -1.45 3.32 -3.89
C HIS A 48 -1.10 2.11 -4.77
N LEU A 49 0.19 1.96 -5.07
CA LEU A 49 0.69 1.02 -6.06
C LEU A 49 1.57 -0.05 -5.43
N HIS A 50 1.43 -1.28 -5.92
CA HIS A 50 2.27 -2.41 -5.60
C HIS A 50 3.00 -2.88 -6.87
N PHE A 51 4.21 -3.39 -6.70
CA PHE A 51 5.00 -4.01 -7.76
C PHE A 51 5.14 -5.51 -7.48
N LEU A 52 5.17 -6.32 -8.53
CA LEU A 52 5.54 -7.73 -8.52
C LEU A 52 6.46 -8.01 -9.71
N SER A 53 7.65 -8.58 -9.45
CA SER A 53 8.57 -8.97 -10.53
C SER A 53 8.02 -10.13 -11.36
N SER A 54 8.45 -10.25 -12.63
CA SER A 54 7.99 -11.33 -13.53
C SER A 54 8.31 -12.74 -13.02
N ASP A 55 9.32 -12.89 -12.15
CA ASP A 55 9.67 -14.15 -11.48
C ASP A 55 8.93 -14.38 -10.15
N CYS A 56 8.05 -13.47 -9.76
CA CYS A 56 7.25 -13.47 -8.53
C CYS A 56 8.07 -13.46 -7.23
N LYS A 57 9.35 -13.07 -7.25
CA LYS A 57 10.21 -13.09 -6.05
C LYS A 57 10.33 -11.75 -5.33
N ARG A 58 10.06 -10.64 -6.01
CA ARG A 58 10.22 -9.29 -5.46
C ARG A 58 8.89 -8.55 -5.48
N GLY A 59 8.61 -7.84 -4.40
CA GLY A 59 7.37 -7.10 -4.22
C GLY A 59 7.56 -5.76 -3.53
N HIS A 60 6.58 -4.86 -3.72
CA HIS A 60 6.46 -3.53 -3.09
C HIS A 60 7.69 -2.62 -3.27
N GLY A 61 7.59 -1.67 -4.20
CA GLY A 61 8.59 -0.61 -4.43
C GLY A 61 8.15 0.73 -3.84
N LEU A 62 9.11 1.53 -3.40
CA LEU A 62 8.88 2.89 -2.87
C LEU A 62 9.00 3.98 -3.96
N GLY A 63 9.54 3.63 -5.11
CA GLY A 63 9.67 4.50 -6.27
C GLY A 63 9.80 3.67 -7.53
N LEU A 64 9.35 4.21 -8.65
CA LEU A 64 9.36 3.57 -9.95
C LEU A 64 9.83 4.57 -11.00
N SER A 65 10.78 4.14 -11.83
CA SER A 65 11.09 4.77 -13.12
C SER A 65 10.81 3.75 -14.20
N VAL A 66 10.13 4.17 -15.27
CA VAL A 66 9.67 3.27 -16.33
C VAL A 66 10.21 3.78 -17.66
N ASP A 67 10.93 2.93 -18.37
CA ASP A 67 11.39 3.24 -19.73
C ASP A 67 10.29 2.96 -20.76
N ASN A 68 9.58 1.83 -20.62
CA ASN A 68 8.45 1.45 -21.46
C ASN A 68 7.44 0.60 -20.66
N ALA A 69 6.15 0.90 -20.76
CA ALA A 69 5.08 0.11 -20.15
C ALA A 69 3.76 0.25 -20.91
N MET A 70 2.93 -0.80 -20.82
CA MET A 70 1.52 -0.76 -21.19
C MET A 70 0.67 -0.49 -19.96
N ILE A 71 -0.28 0.44 -20.06
CA ILE A 71 -1.15 0.84 -18.95
C ILE A 71 -2.59 0.40 -19.25
N GLY A 72 -3.19 -0.33 -18.32
CA GLY A 72 -4.62 -0.61 -18.29
C GLY A 72 -5.26 0.04 -17.07
N MET A 73 -6.44 0.63 -17.25
CA MET A 73 -7.23 1.22 -16.17
C MET A 73 -8.64 0.67 -16.20
N ALA A 74 -9.17 0.35 -15.02
CA ALA A 74 -10.57 -0.03 -14.83
C ALA A 74 -11.23 1.00 -13.91
N MET A 75 -12.40 1.48 -14.32
CA MET A 75 -13.22 2.36 -13.50
C MET A 75 -14.12 1.51 -12.60
N TYR A 76 -14.17 1.86 -11.32
CA TYR A 76 -15.09 1.26 -10.36
C TYR A 76 -16.07 2.34 -9.91
N GLU A 77 -17.37 2.07 -10.03
CA GLU A 77 -18.42 3.01 -9.60
C GLU A 77 -18.69 2.94 -8.09
N CYS A 78 -18.49 1.78 -7.49
CA CYS A 78 -18.72 1.55 -6.07
C CYS A 78 -17.60 0.68 -5.48
N GLN A 79 -17.04 1.12 -4.36
CA GLN A 79 -16.14 0.33 -3.53
C GLN A 79 -16.91 -0.10 -2.27
N GLU A 80 -17.03 -1.40 -2.04
CA GLU A 80 -17.63 -1.96 -0.83
C GLU A 80 -16.52 -2.37 0.14
N ASP A 81 -16.45 -1.70 1.29
CA ASP A 81 -15.50 -2.03 2.34
C ASP A 81 -16.23 -2.71 3.50
N GLN A 82 -15.82 -3.93 3.85
CA GLN A 82 -16.32 -4.65 5.03
C GLN A 82 -15.41 -4.34 6.23
N ILE A 83 -15.78 -3.34 7.03
CA ILE A 83 -14.98 -2.91 8.18
C ILE A 83 -15.55 -3.48 9.48
N ASN A 84 -14.86 -4.46 10.06
CA ASN A 84 -15.20 -5.00 11.37
C ASN A 84 -14.47 -4.21 12.48
N PHE A 85 -15.18 -3.30 13.15
CA PHE A 85 -14.65 -2.63 14.34
C PHE A 85 -15.07 -3.37 15.62
N ARG A 86 -14.10 -3.71 16.47
CA ARG A 86 -14.31 -3.86 17.92
C ARG A 86 -13.78 -2.60 18.59
N CYS A 87 -14.65 -1.64 18.88
CA CYS A 87 -14.28 -0.48 19.69
C CYS A 87 -14.93 -0.57 21.08
N ALA A 88 -14.15 -0.28 22.12
CA ALA A 88 -14.67 0.02 23.45
C ALA A 88 -14.67 1.54 23.58
N LEU A 89 -15.86 2.15 23.58
CA LEU A 89 -16.01 3.57 23.85
C LEU A 89 -15.95 3.77 25.37
N LYS A 90 -14.95 4.53 25.83
CA LYS A 90 -14.93 5.05 27.19
C LYS A 90 -15.58 6.43 27.11
N TYR A 91 -16.72 6.58 27.77
CA TYR A 91 -17.35 7.88 27.98
C TYR A 91 -16.74 8.48 29.25
N ASP A 92 -16.44 9.78 29.21
CA ASP A 92 -16.23 10.57 30.42
C ASP A 92 -17.61 11.05 30.90
N ASP A 93 -17.86 10.95 32.21
CA ASP A 93 -19.07 11.49 32.86
C ASP A 93 -19.12 13.03 32.81
#